data_AF-A0A1Q8BAN9-F1
#
_entry.id   AF-A0A1Q8BAN9-F1
#
_cell.length_a   1.000
_cell.length_b   1.000
_cell.length_c   1.000
_cell.angle_alpha   90.00
_cell.angle_beta   90.00
_cell.angle_gamma   90.00
#
_symmetry.space_group_name_H-M   'P 1'
#
loop_
_entity.id
_entity.type
_entity.pdbx_description
1 polymer ?
#
loop_
_entity_poly.entity_id
_entity_poly.type
_entity_poly.pdbx_seq_one_letter_code
_entity_poly.pdbx_strand_id
1 'polypeptide(L)' 'MGEVMNNQVPKYVTQARVSFLLGIPEAELGRISKELGLGHIERAGKEEETYFTYEEMQRICVLAAYRMQAIN' A
#
# COMPACT_ATOMS: atom_id res chain seq x y z
N MET A 1 31.99 -14.30 -5.80
CA MET A 1 30.92 -14.50 -4.80
C MET A 1 29.69 -13.79 -5.34
N GLY A 2 28.74 -14.52 -5.94
CA GLY A 2 27.52 -13.90 -6.46
C GLY A 2 26.57 -13.60 -5.31
N GLU A 3 26.09 -12.36 -5.19
CA GLU A 3 24.99 -12.04 -4.27
C GLU A 3 23.81 -12.96 -4.60
N VAL A 4 23.41 -13.79 -3.65
CA VAL A 4 22.16 -14.53 -3.73
C VAL A 4 21.06 -13.48 -3.64
N MET A 5 20.52 -13.07 -4.80
CA MET A 5 19.37 -12.18 -4.88
C MET A 5 18.23 -12.89 -4.15
N ASN A 6 17.91 -12.42 -2.94
CA ASN A 6 16.82 -12.96 -2.15
C ASN A 6 15.50 -12.56 -2.82
N ASN A 7 15.04 -13.38 -3.77
CA ASN A 7 13.76 -13.20 -4.49
C ASN A 7 12.53 -13.48 -3.60
N GLN A 8 12.67 -13.36 -2.28
CA GLN A 8 11.54 -13.42 -1.38
C GLN A 8 10.64 -12.21 -1.66
N VAL A 9 9.41 -12.50 -2.09
CA VAL A 9 8.35 -11.52 -2.15
C VAL A 9 8.23 -10.89 -0.75
N PRO A 10 8.50 -9.58 -0.59
CA PRO A 10 8.40 -8.93 0.70
C PRO A 10 7.00 -9.14 1.26
N LYS A 11 6.87 -9.52 2.53
CA LYS A 11 5.56 -9.80 3.16
C LYS A 11 4.61 -8.60 3.16
N TYR A 12 5.18 -7.40 3.09
CA TYR A 12 4.47 -6.14 3.13
C TYR A 12 4.95 -5.21 2.02
N VAL A 13 4.11 -4.25 1.65
CA VAL A 13 4.38 -3.22 0.67
C VAL A 13 4.20 -1.85 1.32
N THR A 14 5.16 -0.94 1.13
CA THR A 14 5.11 0.44 1.63
C THR A 14 3.99 1.24 0.96
N GLN A 15 3.52 2.30 1.61
CA GLN A 15 2.50 3.21 1.07
C GLN A 15 2.90 3.81 -0.28
N ALA A 16 4.15 4.27 -0.41
CA ALA A 16 4.68 4.80 -1.67
C ALA A 16 4.57 3.78 -2.82
N ARG A 17 4.86 2.50 -2.53
CA ARG A 17 4.79 1.42 -3.52
C ARG A 17 3.36 1.07 -3.89
N VAL A 18 2.43 1.05 -2.95
CA VAL A 18 1.00 0.86 -3.23
C VAL A 18 0.45 2.02 -4.06
N SER A 19 0.80 3.25 -3.69
CA SER A 19 0.43 4.47 -4.44
C SER A 19 0.88 4.37 -5.90
N PHE A 20 2.15 4.01 -6.12
CA PHE A 20 2.69 3.80 -7.45
C PHE A 20 1.98 2.68 -8.23
N LEU A 21 1.76 1.52 -7.62
CA LEU A 21 1.14 0.37 -8.28
C LEU A 21 -0.34 0.60 -8.63
N LEU A 22 -1.05 1.37 -7.81
CA LEU A 22 -2.48 1.62 -7.98
C LEU A 22 -2.77 2.92 -8.74
N GLY A 23 -1.77 3.77 -8.97
CA GLY A 23 -1.96 5.10 -9.57
C GLY A 23 -2.78 6.05 -8.68
N ILE A 24 -2.78 5.83 -7.36
CA ILE A 24 -3.53 6.63 -6.38
C ILE A 24 -2.54 7.52 -5.63
N PRO A 25 -2.73 8.85 -5.52
CA PRO A 25 -1.84 9.70 -4.74
C PRO A 25 -1.71 9.23 -3.29
N GLU A 26 -0.50 9.27 -2.71
CA GLU A 26 -0.26 8.78 -1.34
C GLU A 26 -1.18 9.42 -0.29
N ALA A 27 -1.51 10.69 -0.44
CA ALA A 27 -2.44 11.39 0.45
C ALA A 27 -3.86 10.79 0.40
N GLU A 28 -4.34 10.42 -0.79
CA GLU A 28 -5.65 9.80 -0.96
C GLU A 28 -5.62 8.34 -0.49
N LEU A 29 -4.55 7.61 -0.80
CA LEU A 29 -4.32 6.27 -0.28
C LEU A 29 -4.30 6.26 1.26
N GLY A 30 -3.67 7.24 1.89
CA GLY A 30 -3.64 7.39 3.34
C GLY A 30 -5.02 7.69 3.95
N ARG A 31 -5.91 8.40 3.24
CA ARG A 31 -7.30 8.59 3.68
C ARG A 31 -8.09 7.29 3.61
N ILE A 32 -8.01 6.59 2.46
CA ILE A 32 -8.68 5.31 2.25
C ILE A 32 -8.22 4.28 3.28
N SER A 33 -6.91 4.17 3.50
CA SER A 33 -6.30 3.31 4.53
C SER A 33 -6.88 3.58 5.92
N LYS A 34 -6.95 4.85 6.33
CA LYS A 34 -7.52 5.25 7.64
C LYS A 34 -9.02 4.98 7.73
N GLU A 35 -9.80 5.28 6.69
CA GLU A 35 -11.25 5.03 6.64
C GLU A 35 -11.58 3.54 6.79
N LEU A 36 -10.73 2.67 6.23
CA LEU A 36 -10.94 1.22 6.22
C LEU A 36 -10.24 0.48 7.36
N GLY A 37 -9.43 1.18 8.16
CA GLY A 37 -8.58 0.55 9.18
C GLY A 37 -7.55 -0.43 8.60
N LEU A 38 -7.05 -0.15 7.39
CA LEU A 38 -6.05 -0.98 6.71
C LEU A 38 -4.68 -0.33 6.82
N GLY A 39 -3.63 -1.15 6.82
CA GLY A 39 -2.25 -0.70 6.89
C GLY A 39 -1.73 -0.61 8.31
N HIS A 40 -0.43 -0.84 8.44
CA HIS A 40 0.31 -0.92 9.69
C HIS A 40 1.39 0.16 9.70
N ILE A 41 1.34 1.04 10.69
CA ILE A 41 2.38 2.05 10.88
C ILE A 41 3.53 1.40 11.62
N GLU A 42 4.70 1.36 10.99
CA GLU A 42 5.94 1.03 11.67
C GLU A 42 6.79 2.30 11.82
N ARG A 43 7.45 2.41 12.98
CA ARG A 43 8.29 3.57 13.30
C ARG A 43 9.75 3.18 13.46
N ALA A 44 10.59 3.71 12.59
CA ALA A 44 12.04 3.60 12.68
C ALA A 44 12.64 4.93 13.20
N GLY A 45 12.77 5.04 14.52
CA GLY A 45 13.26 6.27 15.15
C GLY A 45 12.26 7.42 15.03
N LYS A 46 12.53 8.38 14.14
CA LYS A 46 11.65 9.53 13.86
C LYS A 46 10.80 9.35 12.60
N GLU A 47 11.10 8.34 11.80
CA GLU A 47 10.37 8.07 10.55
C GLU A 47 9.23 7.10 10.85
N GLU A 48 8.03 7.47 10.40
CA GLU A 48 6.85 6.61 10.39
C GLU A 48 6.55 6.27 8.93
N GLU A 49 6.40 4.99 8.64
CA GLU A 49 6.03 4.50 7.32
C GLU A 49 4.83 3.56 7.47
N THR A 50 3.90 3.62 6.51
CA THR A 50 2.74 2.74 6.50
C THR A 50 3.00 1.57 5.56
N TYR A 51 2.78 0.36 6.06
CA TYR A 51 2.95 -0.89 5.33
C TYR A 51 1.61 -1.59 5.18
N PHE A 52 1.42 -2.25 4.05
CA PHE A 52 0.22 -3.04 3.75
C PHE A 52 0.61 -4.48 3.45
N THR A 53 -0.21 -5.42 3.89
CA THR A 53 -0.20 -6.76 3.32
C THR A 53 -0.73 -6.74 1.88
N TYR A 54 -0.44 -7.78 1.09
CA TYR A 54 -1.02 -7.91 -0.25
C TYR A 54 -2.55 -8.01 -0.22
N GLU A 55 -3.13 -8.58 0.83
CA GLU A 55 -4.58 -8.65 0.99
C GLU A 55 -5.19 -7.26 1.19
N GLU A 56 -4.59 -6.43 2.05
CA GLU A 56 -5.03 -5.05 2.27
C GLU A 56 -4.87 -4.22 1.00
N MET A 57 -3.73 -4.37 0.30
CA MET A 57 -3.53 -3.75 -1.02
C MET A 57 -4.62 -4.16 -2.00
N GLN A 58 -4.99 -5.45 -2.07
CA GLN A 58 -6.03 -5.94 -2.97
C GLN A 58 -7.40 -5.33 -2.63
N ARG A 59 -7.75 -5.21 -1.34
CA ARG A 59 -8.99 -4.56 -0.90
C ARG A 59 -9.04 -3.09 -1.34
N ILE A 60 -7.93 -2.36 -1.18
CA ILE A 60 -7.79 -0.98 -1.65
C ILE A 60 -7.97 -0.91 -3.17
N CYS A 61 -7.35 -1.84 -3.91
CA CYS A 61 -7.43 -1.95 -5.36
C CYS A 61 -8.88 -2.08 -5.86
N VAL A 62 -9.65 -2.99 -5.25
CA VAL A 62 -11.06 -3.22 -5.58
C VAL A 62 -11.90 -1.97 -5.32
N LEU A 63 -11.70 -1.32 -4.18
CA LEU A 63 -12.44 -0.09 -3.83
C LEU A 63 -12.10 1.08 -4.74
N ALA A 64 -10.83 1.25 -5.09
CA ALA A 64 -10.40 2.27 -6.05
C ALA A 64 -11.07 2.05 -7.41
N ALA A 65 -11.14 0.80 -7.87
CA ALA A 65 -11.84 0.45 -9.11
C ALA A 65 -13.34 0.78 -9.06
N TYR A 66 -14.02 0.50 -7.94
CA TYR A 66 -15.44 0.88 -7.77
C TYR A 66 -15.65 2.40 -7.72
N ARG A 67 -14.78 3.16 -7.04
CA ARG A 67 -14.87 4.62 -7.00
C ARG A 67 -14.68 5.25 -8.40
N MET A 68 -13.85 4.64 -9.25
CA MET A 68 -13.71 5.08 -10.64
C MET A 68 -14.93 4.77 -11.53
N GLN A 69 -15.68 3.71 -11.23
CA GLN A 69 -16.89 3.36 -11.99
C GLN A 69 -18.11 4.23 -11.63
N ALA A 70 -18.17 4.78 -10.42
CA ALA A 70 -19.29 5.61 -9.97
C ALA A 70 -19.31 7.04 -10.54
N ILE A 71 -18.33 7.41 -11.37
CA ILE A 71 -18.20 8.73 -12.01
C ILE A 71 -18.69 8.70 -13.48
N ASN A 72 -19.23 7.58 -13.96
CA ASN A 72 -19.85 7.46 -15.29
C ASN A 72 -21.37 7.41 -15.23
#